data_AF-A0A5J4KQC6-F1
#
_entry.id   AF-A0A5J4KQC6-F1
#
_cell.length_a   1.000
_cell.length_b   1.000
_cell.length_c   1.000
_cell.angle_alpha   90.00
_cell.angle_beta   90.00
_cell.angle_gamma   90.00
#
_symmetry.space_group_name_H-M   'P 1'
#
loop_
_entity.id
_entity.type
_entity.pdbx_description
1 polymer ?
#
loop_
_entity_poly.entity_id
_entity_poly.type
_entity_poly.pdbx_seq_one_letter_code
_entity_poly.pdbx_strand_id
1 'polypeptide(L)'
;MVGFIGGVLMKAATYEEAFGRVEDLTVRIRYLEDQMAELMERMLAQESWWGAIKVLDQREAVVRAQHVLLNEWNDAMNDLIGFLEPADHEWAYRRFHPSMR
;
A
#
# COMPACT_ATOMS: atom_id res chain seq x y z
N MET A 1 18.21 17.43 4.30
CA MET A 1 18.26 16.38 3.26
C MET A 1 18.50 15.07 3.97
N VAL A 2 17.46 14.26 4.16
CA VAL A 2 17.60 12.92 4.73
C VAL A 2 17.46 11.96 3.56
N GLY A 3 18.50 11.19 3.29
CA GLY A 3 18.59 10.29 2.14
C GLY A 3 17.52 9.19 2.22
N PHE A 4 16.76 9.06 1.15
CA PHE A 4 15.85 7.94 0.94
C PHE A 4 16.72 6.74 0.54
N ILE A 5 17.02 5.86 1.50
CA ILE A 5 17.59 4.55 1.17
C ILE A 5 16.44 3.79 0.53
N GLY A 6 16.43 3.76 -0.81
CA GLY A 6 15.73 2.74 -1.56
C GLY A 6 16.31 1.40 -1.12
N GLY A 7 15.70 0.79 -0.11
CA GLY A 7 16.03 -0.56 0.31
C GLY A 7 15.77 -1.44 -0.89
N VAL A 8 16.83 -2.03 -1.45
CA VAL A 8 16.69 -3.22 -2.30
C VAL A 8 16.02 -4.26 -1.41
N LEU A 9 14.70 -4.39 -1.52
CA LEU A 9 13.95 -5.40 -0.82
C LEU A 9 14.50 -6.75 -1.29
N MET A 10 15.23 -7.44 -0.40
CA MET A 10 15.76 -8.77 -0.69
C MET A 10 14.59 -9.67 -1.09
N LYS A 11 14.72 -10.35 -2.24
CA LYS A 11 13.74 -11.32 -2.73
C LYS A 11 13.34 -12.29 -1.60
N ALA A 12 12.06 -12.59 -1.45
CA ALA A 12 11.61 -13.56 -0.46
C ALA A 12 12.28 -14.93 -0.70
N ALA A 13 12.70 -15.62 0.37
CA ALA A 13 13.36 -16.93 0.25
C ALA A 13 12.36 -18.08 0.18
N THR A 14 11.16 -17.88 0.74
CA THR A 14 10.08 -18.89 0.73
C THR A 14 8.73 -18.26 0.37
N TYR A 15 7.76 -19.13 0.04
CA TYR A 15 6.36 -18.75 -0.18
C TYR A 15 5.76 -18.07 1.06
N GLU A 16 5.98 -18.61 2.26
CA GLU A 16 5.43 -18.07 3.51
C GLU A 16 5.97 -16.67 3.81
N GLU A 17 7.26 -16.43 3.54
CA GLU A 17 7.85 -15.09 3.67
C GLU A 17 7.24 -14.10 2.68
N ALA A 18 7.08 -14.50 1.41
CA ALA A 18 6.46 -13.65 0.39
C ALA A 18 4.99 -13.33 0.76
N PHE A 19 4.25 -14.35 1.19
CA PHE A 19 2.85 -14.24 1.59
C PHE A 19 2.68 -13.32 2.79
N GLY A 20 3.50 -13.51 3.83
CA GLY A 20 3.48 -12.66 5.03
C GLY A 20 3.77 -11.19 4.72
N ARG A 21 4.70 -10.91 3.78
CA ARG A 21 4.97 -9.54 3.32
C ARG A 21 3.78 -8.91 2.61
N VAL A 22 3.12 -9.66 1.72
CA VAL A 22 1.90 -9.19 1.04
C VAL A 22 0.80 -8.86 2.06
N GLU A 23 0.59 -9.71 3.06
CA GLU A 23 -0.41 -9.47 4.10
C GLU A 23 -0.09 -8.23 4.94
N ASP A 24 1.16 -8.06 5.41
CA ASP A 24 1.58 -6.89 6.19
C ASP A 24 1.39 -5.58 5.38
N LEU A 25 1.84 -5.57 4.13
CA LEU A 25 1.70 -4.43 3.24
C LEU A 25 0.23 -4.11 2.96
N THR A 26 -0.62 -5.13 2.79
CA THR A 26 -2.07 -4.94 2.60
C THR A 26 -2.71 -4.28 3.83
N VAL A 27 -2.34 -4.70 5.04
CA VAL A 27 -2.83 -4.10 6.28
C VAL A 27 -2.39 -2.63 6.40
N ARG A 28 -1.12 -2.34 6.09
CA ARG A 28 -0.58 -0.97 6.14
C ARG A 28 -1.22 -0.05 5.10
N ILE A 29 -1.50 -0.55 3.90
CA ILE A 29 -2.22 0.20 2.86
C ILE A 29 -3.63 0.55 3.34
N ARG A 30 -4.38 -0.42 3.88
CA ARG A 30 -5.73 -0.18 4.43
C ARG A 30 -5.73 0.86 5.55
N TYR A 31 -4.75 0.82 6.44
CA TYR A 31 -4.61 1.84 7.47
C TYR A 31 -4.42 3.25 6.89
N LEU A 32 -3.70 3.39 5.78
CA LEU A 32 -3.57 4.68 5.09
C LEU A 32 -4.87 5.08 4.35
N GLU A 33 -5.64 4.13 3.85
CA GLU A 33 -6.97 4.38 3.27
C GLU A 33 -7.95 4.92 4.33
N ASP A 34 -7.94 4.35 5.54
CA ASP A 34 -8.75 4.83 6.66
C ASP A 34 -8.33 6.26 7.05
N GLN A 35 -7.02 6.54 7.14
CA GLN A 35 -6.54 7.91 7.35
C GLN A 35 -6.96 8.88 6.24
N MET A 36 -6.96 8.43 4.99
CA MET A 36 -7.43 9.23 3.86
C MET A 36 -8.92 9.58 4.03
N ALA A 37 -9.75 8.64 4.46
CA ALA A 37 -11.16 8.86 4.75
C ALA A 37 -11.36 9.90 5.86
N GLU A 38 -10.64 9.76 6.99
CA GLU A 38 -10.68 10.75 8.08
C GLU A 38 -10.26 12.15 7.63
N LEU A 39 -9.21 12.25 6.81
CA LEU A 39 -8.75 13.54 6.29
C LEU A 39 -9.76 14.16 5.34
N MET A 40 -10.47 13.38 4.53
CA MET A 40 -11.56 13.89 3.69
C MET A 40 -12.71 14.44 4.54
N GLU A 41 -13.12 13.74 5.60
CA GLU A 41 -14.15 14.24 6.52
C GLU A 41 -13.72 15.56 7.19
N ARG A 42 -12.46 15.64 7.65
CA ARG A 42 -11.89 16.87 8.23
C ARG A 42 -11.83 18.02 7.23
N MET A 43 -11.60 17.74 5.95
CA MET A 43 -11.63 18.75 4.89
C MET A 43 -13.02 19.36 4.74
N LEU A 44 -14.05 18.52 4.71
CA LEU A 44 -15.45 18.94 4.54
C LEU A 44 -15.95 19.75 5.74
N ALA A 45 -15.44 19.47 6.94
CA ALA A 45 -15.80 20.19 8.16
C ALA A 45 -15.04 21.52 8.35
N GLN A 46 -14.15 21.90 7.42
CA GLN A 46 -13.21 22.98 7.66
C GLN A 46 -13.75 24.35 7.25
N GLU A 47 -13.85 25.28 8.21
CA GLU A 47 -14.39 26.63 7.99
C GLU A 47 -13.32 27.68 7.63
N SER A 48 -12.04 27.28 7.60
CA SER A 48 -10.91 28.18 7.34
C SER A 48 -9.99 27.71 6.22
N TRP A 49 -9.52 28.67 5.42
CA TRP A 49 -8.56 28.43 4.33
C TRP A 49 -7.26 27.80 4.82
N TRP A 50 -6.70 28.30 5.93
CA TRP A 50 -5.49 27.75 6.53
C TRP A 50 -5.67 26.32 7.05
N GLY A 51 -6.84 26.01 7.61
CA GLY A 51 -7.19 24.65 8.00
C GLY A 51 -7.26 23.72 6.80
N ALA A 52 -7.84 24.16 5.69
CA ALA A 52 -7.93 23.38 4.46
C ALA A 52 -6.54 23.07 3.88
N ILE A 53 -5.64 24.06 3.82
CA ILE A 53 -4.24 23.85 3.38
C ILE A 53 -3.55 22.79 4.24
N LYS A 54 -3.67 22.87 5.56
CA LYS A 54 -3.05 21.90 6.47
C LYS A 54 -3.54 20.47 6.21
N VAL A 55 -4.84 20.29 5.95
CA VAL A 55 -5.41 18.96 5.64
C VAL A 55 -4.94 18.49 4.25
N LEU A 56 -4.79 19.39 3.27
CA LEU A 56 -4.24 19.04 1.94
C LEU A 56 -2.80 18.55 2.04
N ASP A 57 -1.95 19.21 2.83
CA ASP A 57 -0.56 18.80 3.04
C ASP A 57 -0.47 17.41 3.70
N GLN A 58 -1.33 17.15 4.70
CA GLN A 58 -1.44 15.84 5.34
C GLN A 58 -1.89 14.77 4.34
N ARG A 59 -2.87 15.10 3.51
CA ARG A 59 -3.37 14.21 2.46
C ARG A 59 -2.27 13.84 1.47
N GLU A 60 -1.50 14.82 1.02
CA GLU A 60 -0.39 14.59 0.09
C GLU A 60 0.69 13.67 0.70
N ALA A 61 0.98 13.81 2.00
CA ALA A 61 1.88 12.90 2.71
C ALA A 61 1.35 11.45 2.73
N VAL A 62 0.05 11.26 2.98
CA VAL A 62 -0.58 9.93 2.95
C VAL A 62 -0.52 9.32 1.54
N VAL A 63 -0.82 10.10 0.49
CA VAL A 63 -0.72 9.63 -0.91
C VAL A 63 0.70 9.19 -1.26
N ARG A 64 1.72 9.96 -0.86
CA ARG A 64 3.12 9.57 -1.09
C ARG A 64 3.47 8.27 -0.38
N ALA A 65 3.04 8.11 0.86
CA ALA A 65 3.26 6.87 1.62
C ALA A 65 2.54 5.68 0.97
N GLN A 66 1.28 5.84 0.54
CA GLN A 66 0.54 4.81 -0.18
C GLN A 66 1.24 4.38 -1.46
N HIS A 67 1.76 5.34 -2.24
CA HIS A 67 2.47 5.03 -3.49
C HIS A 67 3.71 4.17 -3.25
N VAL A 68 4.49 4.45 -2.20
CA VAL A 68 5.65 3.63 -1.82
C VAL A 68 5.18 2.22 -1.46
N LEU A 69 4.18 2.08 -0.59
CA LEU A 69 3.69 0.77 -0.16
C LEU A 69 3.08 -0.06 -1.30
N LEU A 70 2.42 0.59 -2.27
CA LEU A 70 1.86 -0.11 -3.44
C LEU A 70 2.96 -0.68 -4.34
N ASN A 71 4.07 0.04 -4.51
CA ASN A 71 5.21 -0.48 -5.25
C ASN A 71 5.85 -1.66 -4.50
N GLU A 72 6.05 -1.56 -3.19
CA GLU A 72 6.55 -2.67 -2.36
C GLU A 72 5.61 -3.88 -2.39
N TRP A 73 4.30 -3.64 -2.39
CA TRP A 73 3.28 -4.69 -2.47
C TRP A 73 3.33 -5.40 -3.83
N ASN A 74 3.48 -4.65 -4.92
CA ASN A 74 3.62 -5.22 -6.25
C ASN A 74 4.88 -6.11 -6.35
N ASP A 75 5.99 -5.68 -5.77
CA ASP A 75 7.22 -6.48 -5.72
C ASP A 75 7.03 -7.76 -4.88
N ALA A 76 6.39 -7.65 -3.71
CA ALA A 76 6.08 -8.80 -2.86
C ALA A 76 5.12 -9.80 -3.55
N MET A 77 4.16 -9.30 -4.32
CA MET A 77 3.25 -10.11 -5.12
C MET A 77 3.97 -10.83 -6.26
N ASN A 78 4.90 -10.16 -6.95
CA ASN A 78 5.72 -10.79 -7.98
C ASN A 78 6.59 -11.93 -7.40
N ASP A 79 7.16 -11.72 -6.21
CA ASP A 79 7.87 -12.76 -5.49
C ASP A 79 6.96 -13.95 -5.14
N LEU A 80 5.76 -13.68 -4.62
CA LEU A 80 4.78 -14.70 -4.25
C LEU A 80 4.36 -15.55 -5.46
N ILE A 81 4.04 -14.90 -6.59
CA ILE A 81 3.68 -15.57 -7.84
C ILE A 81 4.85 -16.42 -8.37
N GLY A 82 6.09 -15.98 -8.15
CA GLY A 82 7.29 -16.74 -8.53
C GLY A 82 7.42 -18.10 -7.85
N PHE A 83 6.74 -18.34 -6.73
CA PHE A 83 6.71 -19.63 -6.03
C PHE A 83 5.55 -20.54 -6.48
N LEU A 84 4.57 -20.01 -7.22
CA LEU A 84 3.38 -20.74 -7.61
C LEU A 84 3.56 -21.45 -8.95
N GLU A 85 2.92 -22.60 -9.11
CA GLU A 85 2.78 -23.21 -10.44
C GLU A 85 1.86 -22.35 -11.33
N PRO A 86 2.04 -22.36 -12.65
CA PRO A 86 1.22 -21.56 -13.57
C PRO A 86 -0.30 -21.76 -13.41
N ALA A 87 -0.74 -22.96 -12.98
CA ALA A 87 -2.14 -23.26 -12.72
C ALA A 87 -2.70 -22.50 -11.50
N ASP A 88 -1.86 -22.13 -10.54
CA ASP A 88 -2.23 -21.45 -9.29
C ASP A 88 -2.12 -19.93 -9.37
N HIS A 89 -1.57 -19.40 -10.47
CA HIS A 89 -1.42 -17.95 -10.69
C HIS A 89 -2.78 -17.24 -10.74
N GLU A 90 -3.78 -17.86 -11.36
CA GLU A 90 -5.13 -17.29 -11.47
C GLU A 90 -5.85 -17.23 -10.11
N TRP A 91 -5.64 -18.23 -9.24
CA TRP A 91 -6.18 -18.22 -7.88
C TRP A 91 -5.58 -17.10 -7.04
N ALA A 92 -4.24 -16.94 -7.09
CA ALA A 92 -3.55 -15.90 -6.35
C ALA A 92 -4.01 -14.51 -6.80
N TYR A 93 -4.14 -14.30 -8.11
CA TYR A 93 -4.65 -13.04 -8.65
C TYR A 93 -6.04 -12.69 -8.07
N ARG A 94 -6.98 -13.65 -8.05
CA ARG A 94 -8.33 -13.45 -7.47
C ARG A 94 -8.32 -13.21 -5.95
N ARG A 95 -7.40 -13.84 -5.22
CA ARG A 95 -7.29 -13.70 -3.76
C ARG A 95 -6.80 -12.32 -3.34
N PHE A 96 -5.85 -11.75 -4.09
CA PHE A 96 -5.14 -10.54 -3.70
C PHE A 96 -5.59 -9.28 -4.47
N HIS A 97 -6.38 -9.40 -5.54
CA HIS A 97 -7.10 -8.30 -6.18
C HIS A 97 -8.61 -8.35 -5.91
N PRO A 98 -9.08 -7.89 -4.74
CA PRO A 98 -10.50 -7.92 -4.38
C PRO A 98 -11.37 -6.89 -5.13
N SER A 99 -10.80 -6.01 -5.96
CA SER A 99 -11.52 -4.94 -6.68
C SER A 99 -12.06 -5.33 -8.07
N MET A 100 -12.03 -6.62 -8.45
CA MET A 100 -12.70 -7.14 -9.65
C MET A 100 -13.89 -8.05 -9.27
N ARG A 101 -14.81 -7.52 -8.47
CA ARG A 101 -16.17 -8.06 -8.29
C ARG A 101 -17.19 -7.02 -8.72
#